data_AF-A0A7J5L093-F1
#
_entry.id   AF-A0A7J5L093-F1
#
_cell.length_a   1.000
_cell.length_b   1.000
_cell.length_c   1.000
_cell.angle_alpha   90.00
_cell.angle_beta   90.00
_cell.angle_gamma   90.00
#
_symmetry.space_group_name_H-M   'P 1'
#
loop_
_entity.id
_entity.type
_entity.pdbx_description
1 polymer ?
#
loop_
_entity_poly.entity_id
_entity_poly.type
_entity_poly.pdbx_seq_one_letter_code
_entity_poly.pdbx_strand_id
1 'polypeptide(L)'
;MVTETTQHSALHYFFNFKQNDEYLLISNTLRFIYSILLAIAFYFILHCGRHSYAVIQISLGTDIYTVSKMLTHKNVTTTQIYADLVNSKKRETANKISLK
;
A
#
# COMPACT_ATOMS: atom_id res chain seq x y z
N MET A 1 16.33 16.78 -19.88
CA MET A 1 16.78 16.87 -18.47
C MET A 1 15.55 16.67 -17.59
N VAL A 2 15.70 15.82 -16.58
CA VAL A 2 14.66 15.02 -15.91
C VAL A 2 13.73 15.85 -15.02
N THR A 3 12.46 15.41 -14.99
CA THR A 3 11.32 15.92 -14.23
C THR A 3 11.37 15.50 -12.76
N GLU A 4 11.46 16.46 -11.83
CA GLU A 4 11.31 16.23 -10.37
C GLU A 4 10.38 17.28 -9.74
N THR A 5 9.06 17.06 -9.74
CA THR A 5 8.11 17.99 -9.07
C THR A 5 6.97 17.34 -8.28
N THR A 6 6.89 16.02 -8.15
CA THR A 6 5.73 15.37 -7.49
C THR A 6 5.91 15.11 -5.98
N GLN A 7 7.15 15.05 -5.47
CA GLN A 7 7.41 14.74 -4.05
C GLN A 7 7.25 15.96 -3.12
N HIS A 8 7.48 17.17 -3.62
CA HIS A 8 7.41 18.41 -2.83
C HIS A 8 5.97 18.88 -2.53
N SER A 9 5.00 18.46 -3.35
CA SER A 9 3.59 18.87 -3.23
C SER A 9 2.84 18.07 -2.15
N ALA A 10 3.05 16.75 -2.10
CA ALA A 10 2.36 15.88 -1.13
C ALA A 10 2.84 16.11 0.32
N LEU A 11 4.14 16.35 0.53
CA LEU A 11 4.70 16.65 1.85
C LEU A 11 4.19 17.98 2.39
N HIS A 12 4.05 18.99 1.52
CA HIS A 12 3.50 20.29 1.89
C HIS A 12 2.01 20.17 2.28
N TYR A 13 1.22 19.40 1.52
CA TYR A 13 -0.19 19.14 1.87
C TYR A 13 -0.32 18.43 3.23
N PHE A 14 0.55 17.46 3.52
CA PHE A 14 0.59 16.75 4.80
C PHE A 14 1.00 17.66 5.98
N PHE A 15 1.96 18.57 5.76
CA PHE A 15 2.36 19.57 6.75
C PHE A 15 1.25 20.59 7.04
N ASN A 16 0.52 21.03 6.01
CA ASN A 16 -0.61 21.97 6.16
C ASN A 16 -1.77 21.36 6.96
N PHE A 17 -1.98 20.04 6.91
CA PHE A 17 -2.98 19.38 7.76
C PHE A 17 -2.72 19.59 9.26
N LYS A 18 -1.45 19.78 9.65
CA LYS A 18 -1.04 20.04 11.04
C LYS A 18 -1.20 21.51 11.45
N GLN A 19 -1.39 22.42 10.49
CA GLN A 19 -1.32 23.88 10.66
C GLN A 19 -2.67 24.57 10.47
N ASN A 20 -3.79 23.84 10.59
CA ASN A 20 -5.09 24.48 10.79
C ASN A 20 -5.23 24.85 12.27
N ASP A 21 -5.12 26.14 12.57
CA ASP A 21 -5.13 26.67 13.94
C ASP A 21 -6.48 26.58 14.69
N GLU A 22 -7.45 25.79 14.18
CA GLU A 22 -8.68 25.45 14.92
C GLU A 22 -8.49 24.31 15.94
N TYR A 23 -7.33 23.64 15.96
CA TYR A 23 -7.02 22.56 16.92
C TYR A 23 -6.56 23.05 18.30
N LEU A 24 -6.55 24.37 18.55
CA LEU A 24 -6.07 24.97 19.81
C LEU A 24 -7.06 24.88 20.99
N LEU A 25 -8.29 24.43 20.76
CA LEU A 25 -9.33 24.27 21.80
C LEU A 25 -9.43 22.84 22.38
N ILE A 26 -8.65 21.91 21.87
CA ILE A 26 -8.65 20.49 22.28
C ILE A 26 -7.55 20.25 23.30
N SER A 27 -7.93 19.71 24.48
CA SER A 27 -6.99 19.29 25.52
C SER A 27 -5.86 18.44 24.95
N ASN A 28 -4.62 18.70 25.38
CA ASN A 28 -3.41 17.99 24.93
C ASN A 28 -3.54 16.46 25.02
N THR A 29 -4.31 15.94 25.98
CA THR A 29 -4.61 14.51 26.13
C THR A 29 -5.42 13.96 24.96
N LEU A 30 -6.44 14.69 24.53
CA LEU A 30 -7.31 14.26 23.44
C LEU A 30 -6.57 14.31 22.09
N ARG A 31 -5.74 15.33 21.87
CA ARG A 31 -4.85 15.41 20.70
C ARG A 31 -3.86 14.25 20.64
N PHE A 32 -3.31 13.83 21.79
CA PHE A 32 -2.41 12.69 21.88
C PHE A 32 -3.12 11.38 21.51
N ILE A 33 -4.34 11.16 22.03
CA ILE A 33 -5.16 9.98 21.71
C ILE A 33 -5.47 9.91 20.21
N TYR A 34 -5.92 11.01 19.59
CA TYR A 34 -6.20 11.04 18.15
C TYR A 34 -4.95 10.78 17.31
N SER A 35 -3.79 11.32 17.72
CA SER A 35 -2.53 11.11 17.02
C SER A 35 -2.11 9.64 17.04
N ILE A 36 -2.29 8.95 18.17
CA ILE A 36 -2.02 7.50 18.29
C ILE A 36 -2.99 6.70 17.43
N LEU A 37 -4.29 7.01 17.50
CA LEU A 37 -5.30 6.32 16.70
C LEU A 37 -5.03 6.46 15.20
N LEU A 38 -4.69 7.68 14.76
CA LEU A 38 -4.31 7.95 13.38
C LEU A 38 -3.06 7.19 12.96
N ALA A 39 -2.03 7.14 13.81
CA ALA A 39 -0.79 6.41 13.51
C ALA A 39 -1.04 4.90 13.31
N ILE A 40 -1.88 4.30 14.16
CA ILE A 40 -2.26 2.89 14.04
C ILE A 40 -3.04 2.66 12.74
N ALA A 41 -4.05 3.49 12.46
CA ALA A 41 -4.83 3.39 11.22
C ALA A 41 -3.92 3.51 9.98
N PHE A 42 -2.99 4.46 10.00
CA PHE A 42 -2.05 4.68 8.89
C PHE A 42 -1.11 3.48 8.69
N TYR A 43 -0.64 2.85 9.78
CA TYR A 43 0.15 1.63 9.70
C TYR A 43 -0.59 0.50 8.98
N PHE A 44 -1.85 0.25 9.33
CA PHE A 44 -2.67 -0.78 8.66
C PHE A 44 -2.91 -0.46 7.19
N ILE A 45 -3.21 0.81 6.86
CA ILE A 45 -3.45 1.24 5.47
C ILE A 45 -2.21 1.02 4.61
N LEU A 46 -1.03 1.44 5.08
CA LEU A 46 0.23 1.23 4.35
C LEU A 46 0.57 -0.24 4.19
N HIS A 47 0.33 -1.04 5.23
CA HIS A 47 0.56 -2.48 5.19
C HIS A 47 -0.34 -3.16 4.15
N CYS A 48 -1.64 -2.85 4.15
CA CYS A 48 -2.59 -3.32 3.15
C CYS A 48 -2.20 -2.85 1.74
N GLY A 49 -1.84 -1.58 1.58
CA GLY A 49 -1.40 -1.02 0.30
C GLY A 49 -0.20 -1.78 -0.28
N ARG A 50 0.77 -2.18 0.55
CA ARG A 50 1.91 -3.01 0.13
C ARG A 50 1.48 -4.38 -0.40
N HIS A 51 0.54 -5.05 0.29
CA HIS A 51 -0.02 -6.32 -0.17
C HIS A 51 -0.76 -6.15 -1.51
N SER A 52 -1.60 -5.11 -1.61
CA SER A 52 -2.32 -4.79 -2.85
C SER A 52 -1.37 -4.52 -4.02
N TYR A 53 -0.30 -3.76 -3.80
CA TYR A 53 0.73 -3.50 -4.82
C TYR A 53 1.36 -4.82 -5.33
N ALA A 54 1.75 -5.71 -4.43
CA ALA A 54 2.36 -6.99 -4.79
C ALA A 54 1.44 -7.83 -5.70
N VAL A 55 0.16 -7.96 -5.33
CA VAL A 55 -0.83 -8.75 -6.06
C VAL A 55 -1.10 -8.16 -7.45
N ILE A 56 -1.20 -6.83 -7.56
CA ILE A 56 -1.42 -6.15 -8.86
C ILE A 56 -0.23 -6.39 -9.79
N GLN A 57 1.00 -6.18 -9.32
CA GLN A 57 2.21 -6.37 -10.15
C GLN A 57 2.33 -7.80 -10.68
N ILE A 58 2.03 -8.80 -9.85
CA ILE A 58 2.03 -10.21 -10.24
C ILE A 58 0.89 -10.52 -11.21
N SER A 59 -0.29 -9.93 -10.99
CA SER A 59 -1.45 -10.10 -11.89
C SER A 59 -1.17 -9.54 -13.28
N LEU A 60 -0.44 -8.43 -13.37
CA LEU A 60 0.03 -7.81 -14.61
C LEU A 60 1.16 -8.61 -15.30
N GLY A 61 1.66 -9.69 -14.69
CA GLY A 61 2.68 -10.56 -15.28
C GLY A 61 4.12 -10.18 -14.92
N THR A 62 4.34 -9.33 -13.91
CA THR A 62 5.68 -9.05 -13.39
C THR A 62 6.23 -10.29 -12.68
N ASP A 63 7.49 -10.62 -12.95
CA ASP A 63 8.17 -11.75 -12.33
C ASP A 63 8.29 -11.61 -10.79
N ILE A 64 8.15 -12.73 -10.08
CA ILE A 64 8.13 -12.79 -8.63
C ILE A 64 9.43 -12.33 -7.99
N TYR A 65 10.59 -12.54 -8.63
CA TYR A 65 11.88 -12.09 -8.10
C TYR A 65 12.01 -10.58 -8.22
N THR A 66 11.47 -10.01 -9.29
CA THR A 66 11.41 -8.56 -9.51
C THR A 66 10.52 -7.89 -8.45
N VAL A 67 9.31 -8.43 -8.24
CA VAL A 67 8.41 -7.93 -7.17
C VAL A 67 9.04 -8.10 -5.78
N SER A 68 9.71 -9.22 -5.53
CA SER A 68 10.44 -9.48 -4.28
C SER A 68 11.54 -8.45 -4.02
N LYS A 69 12.28 -8.03 -5.06
CA LYS A 69 13.28 -6.95 -4.96
C LYS A 69 12.64 -5.59 -4.72
N MET A 70 11.55 -5.26 -5.42
CA MET A 70 10.81 -4.00 -5.22
C MET A 70 10.25 -3.87 -3.80
N LEU A 71 9.84 -4.98 -3.19
CA LEU A 71 9.36 -5.05 -1.82
C LEU A 71 10.49 -5.23 -0.78
N THR A 72 11.75 -5.33 -1.22
CA THR A 72 12.93 -5.54 -0.36
C THR A 72 12.79 -6.79 0.51
N HIS A 73 12.17 -7.86 -0.02
CA HIS A 73 12.04 -9.12 0.70
C HIS A 73 13.37 -9.89 0.67
N LYS A 74 13.90 -10.24 1.86
CA LYS A 74 15.09 -11.08 2.00
C LYS A 74 14.87 -12.51 1.49
N ASN A 75 13.62 -13.00 1.57
CA ASN A 75 13.24 -14.32 1.13
C ASN A 75 12.03 -14.25 0.17
N VAL A 76 12.21 -14.80 -1.03
CA VAL A 76 11.20 -14.86 -2.09
C VAL A 76 9.97 -15.69 -1.68
N THR A 77 10.09 -16.59 -0.69
CA THR A 77 8.96 -17.38 -0.17
C THR A 77 7.78 -16.51 0.29
N THR A 78 8.06 -15.32 0.84
CA THR A 78 6.99 -14.39 1.24
C THR A 78 6.22 -13.83 0.04
N THR A 79 6.90 -13.66 -1.10
CA THR A 79 6.31 -13.17 -2.35
C THR A 79 5.57 -14.28 -3.11
N GLN A 80 5.97 -15.55 -2.93
CA GLN A 80 5.33 -16.71 -3.57
C GLN A 80 3.85 -16.85 -3.20
N ILE A 81 3.48 -16.49 -1.98
CA ILE A 81 2.08 -16.52 -1.49
C ILE A 81 1.16 -15.70 -2.41
N TYR A 82 1.62 -14.55 -2.92
CA TYR A 82 0.82 -13.73 -3.84
C TYR A 82 0.68 -14.39 -5.22
N ALA A 83 1.71 -15.10 -5.69
CA ALA A 83 1.67 -15.81 -6.96
C ALA A 83 0.70 -16.99 -6.92
N ASP A 84 0.69 -17.75 -5.84
CA ASP A 84 -0.24 -18.86 -5.64
C ASP A 84 -1.70 -18.37 -5.61
N LEU A 85 -1.95 -17.24 -4.94
CA LEU A 85 -3.26 -16.60 -4.90
C LEU A 85 -3.73 -16.20 -6.31
N VAL A 86 -2.89 -15.52 -7.10
CA VAL A 86 -3.24 -15.12 -8.48
C VAL A 86 -3.45 -16.34 -9.38
N ASN A 87 -2.61 -17.37 -9.26
CA ASN A 87 -2.72 -18.58 -10.07
C ASN A 87 -4.02 -19.35 -9.78
N SER A 88 -4.38 -19.50 -8.50
CA SER A 88 -5.66 -20.12 -8.12
C SER A 88 -6.85 -19.38 -8.73
N LYS A 89 -6.80 -18.05 -8.75
CA LYS A 89 -7.85 -17.22 -9.34
C LYS A 89 -7.93 -17.34 -10.85
N LYS A 90 -6.78 -17.36 -11.54
CA LYS A 90 -6.70 -17.59 -12.99
C LYS A 90 -7.31 -18.94 -13.39
N ARG A 91 -7.01 -20.00 -12.64
CA ARG A 91 -7.57 -21.35 -12.86
C ARG A 91 -9.08 -21.39 -12.63
N GLU A 92 -9.57 -20.74 -11.58
CA GLU A 92 -11.01 -20.60 -11.32
C GLU A 92 -11.73 -19.92 -12.49
N THR A 93 -11.17 -18.82 -13.00
CA THR A 93 -11.73 -18.10 -14.17
C THR A 93 -11.71 -18.97 -15.43
N ALA A 94 -10.61 -19.69 -15.69
CA ALA A 94 -10.50 -20.58 -16.85
C ALA A 94 -11.58 -21.68 -16.85
N ASN A 95 -11.85 -22.30 -15.69
CA ASN A 95 -12.87 -23.33 -15.55
C ASN A 95 -14.31 -22.81 -15.73
N LYS A 96 -14.55 -21.50 -15.57
CA LYS A 96 -15.87 -20.90 -15.80
C LYS A 96 -16.16 -20.62 -17.27
N ILE A 97 -15.15 -20.66 -18.13
CA ILE A 97 -15.32 -20.47 -19.57
C ILE A 97 -15.87 -21.77 -20.15
N SER A 98 -17.19 -21.84 -20.32
CA SER A 98 -17.84 -22.89 -21.11
C SER A 98 -17.75 -22.51 -22.58
N LEU A 99 -16.95 -23.25 -23.35
CA LEU A 99 -16.93 -23.13 -24.81
C LEU A 99 -18.19 -23.82 -25.34
N LYS A 100 -19.14 -23.03 -25.82
CA LYS A 100 -20.37 -23.50 -26.47
C LYS A 100 -20.20 -23.49 -27.99
#